data_AF-A0A7Y3BGP2-F1
#
_entry.id   AF-A0A7Y3BGP2-F1
#
_cell.length_a   1.000
_cell.length_b   1.000
_cell.length_c   1.000
_cell.angle_alpha   90.00
_cell.angle_beta   90.00
_cell.angle_gamma   90.00
#
_symmetry.space_group_name_H-M   'P 1'
#
loop_
_entity.id
_entity.type
_entity.pdbx_description
1 polymer ?
#
loop_
_entity_poly.entity_id
_entity_poly.type
_entity_poly.pdbx_seq_one_letter_code
_entity_poly.pdbx_strand_id
1 'polypeptide(L)' 'MFNISSRTPMYDQNAVQPMRDELKAVGFTELLNAKEVDEAIKQNNNETVLVMINSVCGCAAGSARPGISLALQNDIIPD' A
#
# COMPACT_ATOMS: atom_id res chain seq x y z
N MET A 1 12.32 12.02 -18.79
CA MET A 1 12.01 10.61 -18.46
C MET A 1 13.12 10.07 -17.58
N PHE A 2 12.87 9.84 -16.30
CA PHE A 2 13.86 9.22 -15.43
C PHE A 2 13.98 7.75 -15.79
N ASN A 3 15.11 7.36 -16.38
CA ASN A 3 15.41 5.97 -16.68
C ASN A 3 15.96 5.33 -15.40
N ILE A 4 15.06 5.01 -14.47
CA ILE A 4 15.41 4.37 -13.21
C ILE A 4 15.54 2.88 -13.49
N SER A 5 16.77 2.40 -13.63
CA SER A 5 17.04 0.96 -13.69
C SER A 5 16.74 0.37 -12.31
N SER A 6 15.54 -0.16 -12.12
CA SER A 6 15.12 -0.75 -10.85
C SER A 6 15.90 -2.03 -10.61
N ARG A 7 16.65 -2.11 -9.50
CA ARG A 7 17.33 -3.34 -9.10
C ARG A 7 16.30 -4.41 -8.76
N THR A 8 16.63 -5.68 -9.02
CA THR A 8 15.85 -6.82 -8.55
C THR A 8 15.55 -6.66 -7.05
N PRO A 9 14.31 -6.92 -6.61
CA PRO A 9 13.97 -6.85 -5.19
C PRO A 9 14.94 -7.66 -4.34
N MET A 10 15.49 -7.05 -3.28
CA MET A 10 16.44 -7.71 -2.39
C MET A 10 15.78 -8.83 -1.55
N TYR A 11 14.46 -8.75 -1.37
CA TYR A 11 13.68 -9.72 -0.62
C TYR A 11 12.92 -10.67 -1.56
N ASP A 12 12.86 -11.95 -1.17
CA ASP A 12 12.05 -12.96 -1.83
C ASP A 12 10.57 -12.55 -1.85
N GLN A 13 9.90 -12.72 -2.99
CA GLN A 13 8.52 -12.25 -3.17
C GLN A 13 7.52 -13.03 -2.32
N ASN A 14 7.75 -14.33 -2.12
CA ASN A 14 6.90 -15.15 -1.25
C ASN A 14 7.10 -14.76 0.21
N ALA A 15 8.33 -14.41 0.60
CA ALA A 15 8.63 -13.98 1.97
C ALA A 15 7.93 -12.66 2.36
N VAL A 16 7.71 -11.75 1.39
CA VAL A 16 7.00 -10.48 1.64
C VAL A 16 5.49 -10.57 1.39
N GLN A 17 4.99 -11.66 0.81
CA GLN A 17 3.57 -11.83 0.50
C GLN A 17 2.65 -11.63 1.71
N PRO A 18 2.95 -12.18 2.91
CA PRO A 18 2.10 -11.96 4.08
C PRO A 18 1.97 -10.48 4.47
N MET A 19 3.02 -9.69 4.24
CA MET A 19 3.03 -8.24 4.54
C MET A 19 2.10 -7.45 3.61
N ARG A 20 1.89 -7.93 2.39
CA ARG A 20 0.93 -7.38 1.42
C ARG A 20 -0.47 -7.86 1.76
N ASP A 21 -0.61 -9.14 2.06
CA ASP A 21 -1.89 -9.77 2.41
C ASP A 21 -2.52 -9.14 3.66
N GLU A 22 -1.74 -8.75 4.67
CA GLU A 22 -2.20 -8.00 5.84
C GLU A 22 -2.97 -6.72 5.44
N LEU A 23 -2.48 -5.97 4.44
CA LEU A 23 -3.15 -4.75 3.98
C LEU A 23 -4.35 -5.07 3.07
N LYS A 24 -4.23 -6.09 2.21
CA LYS A 24 -5.34 -6.52 1.34
C LYS A 24 -6.52 -7.01 2.17
N ALA A 25 -6.27 -7.68 3.29
CA ALA A 25 -7.30 -8.16 4.21
C ALA A 25 -8.15 -7.02 4.81
N VAL A 26 -7.60 -5.80 4.90
CA VAL A 26 -8.32 -4.61 5.39
C VAL A 26 -8.76 -3.66 4.28
N GLY A 27 -8.79 -4.13 3.03
CA GLY A 27 -9.38 -3.41 1.90
C GLY A 27 -8.42 -2.64 1.00
N PHE A 28 -7.10 -2.69 1.24
CA PHE A 28 -6.16 -2.04 0.33
C PHE A 28 -6.06 -2.76 -1.02
N THR A 29 -6.01 -1.96 -2.08
CA THR A 29 -5.62 -2.42 -3.41
C THR A 29 -4.11 -2.26 -3.59
N GLU A 30 -3.45 -3.31 -4.08
CA GLU A 30 -2.02 -3.29 -4.33
C GLU A 30 -1.71 -2.71 -5.72
N LEU A 31 -0.80 -1.75 -5.77
CA LEU A 31 -0.35 -1.09 -7.01
C LEU A 31 1.14 -1.41 -7.22
N LEU A 32 1.45 -2.14 -8.29
CA LEU A 32 2.79 -2.70 -8.54
C LEU A 32 3.56 -1.96 -9.63
N ASN A 33 2.92 -1.06 -10.36
CA ASN A 33 3.56 -0.27 -11.41
C ASN A 33 3.06 1.17 -11.44
N ALA A 34 3.83 2.03 -12.12
CA ALA A 34 3.56 3.46 -12.18
C ALA A 34 2.22 3.80 -12.84
N LYS A 35 1.78 3.00 -13.81
CA LYS A 35 0.51 3.21 -14.50
C LYS A 35 -0.67 3.01 -13.54
N GLU A 36 -0.66 1.93 -12.76
CA GLU A 36 -1.68 1.66 -11.74
C GLU A 36 -1.73 2.76 -10.68
N VAL A 37 -0.57 3.30 -10.27
CA VAL A 37 -0.50 4.44 -9.36
C VAL A 37 -1.12 5.70 -9.97
N ASP A 38 -0.79 6.01 -11.22
CA ASP A 38 -1.36 7.15 -11.94
C ASP A 38 -2.89 7.02 -12.07
N GLU A 39 -3.39 5.83 -12.39
CA GLU A 39 -4.82 5.53 -12.53
C GLU A 39 -5.57 5.63 -11.20
N ALA A 40 -4.95 5.23 -10.09
CA ALA A 40 -5.55 5.34 -8.75
C ALA A 40 -5.59 6.79 -8.23
N ILE A 41 -4.53 7.58 -8.45
CA ILE A 41 -4.42 8.93 -7.88
C ILE A 41 -5.15 9.99 -8.72
N LYS A 42 -5.21 9.83 -10.05
CA LYS A 42 -5.78 10.86 -10.95
C LYS A 42 -7.29 10.73 -11.12
N GLN A 43 -7.98 9.99 -10.26
CA GLN A 43 -9.44 9.88 -10.31
C GLN A 43 -10.05 11.22 -9.90
N ASN A 44 -10.91 11.77 -10.77
CA ASN A 44 -11.63 13.04 -10.54
C ASN A 44 -13.08 12.75 -10.16
N ASN A 45 -13.28 11.98 -9.09
CA ASN A 45 -14.58 11.54 -8.58
C ASN A 45 -14.95 12.17 -7.22
N ASN A 46 -14.14 13.11 -6.71
CA ASN A 46 -14.35 13.77 -5.41
C ASN A 46 -14.33 12.81 -4.20
N GLU A 47 -13.63 11.69 -4.35
CA GLU A 47 -13.36 10.72 -3.29
C GLU A 47 -12.00 10.98 -2.63
N THR A 48 -11.85 10.52 -1.39
CA THR A 48 -10.62 10.62 -0.61
C THR A 48 -9.78 9.34 -0.73
N VAL A 49 -8.56 9.47 -1.22
CA VAL A 49 -7.67 8.30 -1.42
C VAL A 49 -6.68 8.17 -0.26
N LEU A 50 -6.72 7.04 0.44
CA LEU A 50 -5.72 6.67 1.44
C LEU A 50 -4.61 5.81 0.83
N VAL A 51 -3.40 6.37 0.76
CA VAL A 51 -2.23 5.67 0.22
C VAL A 51 -1.32 5.19 1.34
N MET A 52 -1.14 3.88 1.44
CA MET A 52 -0.20 3.27 2.37
C MET A 52 1.10 2.85 1.66
N ILE A 53 2.19 3.55 1.95
CA ILE A 53 3.53 3.15 1.51
C ILE A 53 4.05 2.04 2.43
N ASN A 54 3.83 0.79 2.03
CA ASN A 54 4.25 -0.37 2.82
C ASN A 54 5.76 -0.59 2.77
N SER A 55 6.30 -1.27 3.78
CA SER A 55 7.72 -1.66 3.83
C SER A 55 7.93 -2.92 4.67
N VAL A 56 9.15 -3.45 4.61
CA VAL A 56 9.59 -4.60 5.43
C VAL A 56 10.12 -4.19 6.81
N CYS A 57 10.13 -2.90 7.16
CA CYS A 57 10.71 -2.44 8.42
C CYS A 57 9.88 -2.94 9.62
N GLY A 58 10.53 -3.11 10.77
CA GLY A 58 9.84 -3.41 12.03
C GLY A 58 8.80 -2.34 12.41
N CYS A 59 9.01 -1.08 12.01
CA CYS A 59 8.02 -0.01 12.17
C CYS A 59 6.71 -0.25 11.42
N ALA A 60 6.77 -0.83 10.21
CA ALA A 60 5.59 -1.14 9.43
C ALA A 60 4.82 -2.29 10.09
N ALA A 61 5.55 -3.33 10.50
CA ALA A 61 4.97 -4.50 11.16
C ALA A 61 4.36 -4.18 12.53
N GLY A 62 5.08 -3.44 13.39
CA GLY A 62 4.67 -3.19 14.78
C GLY A 62 3.79 -1.96 14.98
N SER A 63 3.65 -1.09 13.98
CA SER A 63 2.92 0.17 14.16
C SER A 63 2.09 0.55 12.94
N ALA A 64 2.66 0.70 11.75
CA ALA A 64 1.92 1.28 10.64
C ALA A 64 0.79 0.37 10.11
N ARG A 65 1.06 -0.92 9.87
CA ARG A 65 0.02 -1.88 9.39
C ARG A 65 -1.04 -2.16 10.47
N PRO A 66 -0.70 -2.39 11.75
CA PRO A 66 -1.71 -2.49 12.81
C PRO A 66 -2.51 -1.21 12.99
N GLY A 67 -1.84 -0.05 12.96
CA GLY A 67 -2.46 1.26 13.14
C GLY A 67 -3.47 1.58 12.04
N ILE A 68 -3.11 1.32 10.77
CA ILE A 68 -4.04 1.55 9.66
C ILE A 68 -5.19 0.55 9.67
N SER A 69 -4.92 -0.71 10.04
CA SER A 69 -5.96 -1.74 10.18
C SER A 69 -7.01 -1.33 11.20
N LEU A 70 -6.58 -0.77 12.34
CA LEU A 70 -7.48 -0.24 13.36
C LEU A 70 -8.18 1.05 12.92
N ALA A 71 -7.46 1.95 12.23
CA ALA A 71 -8.04 3.20 11.73
C ALA A 71 -9.23 2.94 10.78
N LEU A 72 -9.15 1.91 9.94
CA LEU A 72 -10.21 1.51 9.02
C LEU A 72 -11.41 0.82 9.69
N GLN A 73 -11.40 0.65 11.02
CA GLN A 73 -12.57 0.16 11.78
C GLN A 73 -13.44 1.28 12.36
N ASN A 74 -13.15 2.55 12.06
CA ASN A 74 -13.92 3.69 12.56
C ASN A 74 -15.16 3.99 11.69
N ASP A 75 -16.07 4.81 12.19
CA ASP A 75 -17.29 5.21 11.47
C ASP A 75 -17.01 6.12 10.26
N ILE A 76 -15.94 6.91 10.33
CA ILE A 76 -15.49 7.79 9.25
C ILE A 76 -14.14 7.28 8.78
N ILE A 77 -14.12 6.78 7.54
CA ILE A 77 -12.92 6.29 6.86
C ILE A 77 -12.83 6.94 5.48
N PRO A 78 -11.64 6.92 4.85
CA PRO A 78 -11.50 7.29 3.45
C PRO A 78 -12.41 6.43 2.57
N ASP A 79 -12.89 7.02 1.46
CA ASP A 79 -13.78 6.37 0.50
C ASP A 79 -13.13 5.12 -0.12
#